data_AF-A0A9W8AFL5-F1
#
_entry.id   AF-A0A9W8AFL5-F1
#
_cell.length_a   1.000
_cell.length_b   1.000
_cell.length_c   1.000
_cell.angle_alpha   90.00
_cell.angle_beta   90.00
_cell.angle_gamma   90.00
#
_symmetry.space_group_name_H-M   'P 1'
#
loop_
_entity.id
_entity.type
_entity.pdbx_description
1 polymer ?
#
loop_
_entity_poly.entity_id
_entity_poly.type
_entity_poly.pdbx_seq_one_letter_code
_entity_poly.pdbx_strand_id
1 'polypeptide(L)'
;MIGPLIPIHNKRRRLTQRVLQITGQLELLLNREQTDYVQMMMLDEKADKLTRLLKTLVAEHDEHNRPLQAYFQETGFAELFPCAMARLSLESVASGKKAHNTGIHGHFQSLTTLNQVVNICIQLQHDIGLDCHRFVPHQLTVLYQCLGPAGAEYKRYKGKIEEEFDRIKAYLAGEVASTRRGGKNTLAEDDILDAPLHPNKFDSDPMAVDAPPPPGAALGERQRLSGYHQKWLRDLTSEIVLEALMIYSKDVNAMVEALVAKLKRRQITGSFPIALETAALLRQIVSVSRWSNAAELIAKIKLEGRRLASAQPKDVVVANIVRRILHLIRVAYAEHVKDPSGAGLTGTAAVAAAYEPRSSHPHLSAQSSMFTLLGDPADSPADLKVAIPHLKSEIIQEIQEFIEELEDMYTNIATQAMDHIHSNEVIMTAGCSKTVELFLKFAAKKRQFKVIVVESAPSYRGHEMALALSGAGIDTTLIPDSAVFAMMARVNKVILGTSAILANGGLISLSGSQMIVEAAKHHSIPVIVCGGIFKLSPVFPFDEDSLNTLVSPDSVLSFDNGDAVAKVEIVNPQYDYVAPEFIDLFITNL
;
A
#
# COMPACT_ATOMS: atom_id res chain seq x y z
N MET A 1 45.27 -11.79 41.66
CA MET A 1 45.23 -11.29 40.27
C MET A 1 44.29 -12.18 39.47
N ILE A 2 43.02 -11.83 39.41
CA ILE A 2 42.00 -12.53 38.62
C ILE A 2 41.71 -11.59 37.44
N GLY A 3 42.16 -11.96 36.24
CA GLY A 3 41.86 -11.21 35.02
C GLY A 3 40.37 -11.30 34.67
N PRO A 4 39.80 -10.31 33.97
CA PRO A 4 38.35 -10.29 33.73
C PRO A 4 37.97 -11.40 32.73
N LEU A 5 37.17 -12.35 33.23
CA LEU A 5 36.44 -13.34 32.44
C LEU A 5 35.40 -12.63 31.57
N ILE A 6 35.75 -12.29 30.33
CA ILE A 6 34.79 -11.89 29.32
C ILE A 6 34.15 -13.17 28.76
N PRO A 7 32.82 -13.37 28.88
CA PRO A 7 32.16 -14.56 28.37
C PRO A 7 32.28 -14.65 26.84
N ILE A 8 32.62 -15.84 26.35
CA ILE A 8 32.87 -16.19 24.93
C ILE A 8 31.73 -15.70 24.00
N HIS A 9 30.50 -15.64 24.50
CA HIS A 9 29.32 -15.13 23.79
C HIS A 9 29.41 -13.65 23.36
N ASN A 10 30.06 -12.79 24.16
CA ASN A 10 30.19 -11.37 23.82
C ASN A 10 31.21 -11.12 22.71
N LYS A 11 32.22 -11.99 22.57
CA LYS A 11 33.22 -11.90 21.51
C LYS A 11 32.62 -12.26 20.15
N ARG A 12 31.80 -13.32 20.10
CA ARG A 12 31.06 -13.76 18.90
C ARG A 12 30.05 -12.71 18.41
N ARG A 13 29.29 -12.09 19.33
CA ARG A 13 28.30 -11.04 18.98
C ARG A 13 28.95 -9.79 18.40
N ARG A 14 30.07 -9.33 18.96
CA ARG A 14 30.84 -8.19 18.44
C ARG A 14 31.45 -8.47 17.06
N LEU A 15 31.88 -9.70 16.84
CA LEU A 15 32.38 -10.14 15.53
C LEU A 15 31.28 -10.12 14.48
N THR A 16 30.13 -10.74 14.75
CA THR A 16 29.00 -10.76 13.83
C THR A 16 28.55 -9.35 13.49
N GLN A 17 28.55 -8.42 14.46
CA GLN A 17 28.23 -7.02 14.23
C GLN A 17 29.26 -6.29 13.35
N ARG A 18 30.56 -6.55 13.54
CA ARG A 18 31.63 -5.97 12.71
C ARG A 18 31.63 -6.54 11.29
N VAL A 19 31.43 -7.84 11.14
CA VAL A 19 31.28 -8.52 9.85
C VAL A 19 30.06 -7.95 9.11
N LEU A 20 28.92 -7.79 9.79
CA LEU A 20 27.72 -7.18 9.23
C LEU A 20 27.98 -5.73 8.76
N GLN A 21 28.66 -4.92 9.57
CA GLN A 21 28.96 -3.53 9.25
C GLN A 21 29.86 -3.40 8.02
N ILE A 22 30.93 -4.18 7.95
CA ILE A 22 31.90 -4.14 6.85
C ILE A 22 31.29 -4.70 5.57
N THR A 23 30.50 -5.78 5.68
CA THR A 23 29.78 -6.34 4.52
C THR A 23 28.74 -5.36 3.99
N GLY A 24 28.00 -4.68 4.87
CA GLY A 24 27.06 -3.63 4.46
C GLY A 24 27.74 -2.43 3.79
N GLN A 25 28.92 -2.04 4.25
CA GLN A 25 29.72 -1.00 3.59
C GLN A 25 30.22 -1.42 2.21
N LEU A 26 30.66 -2.67 2.07
CA LEU A 26 31.09 -3.23 0.79
C LEU A 26 29.93 -3.30 -0.21
N GLU A 27 28.75 -3.76 0.22
CA GLU A 27 27.54 -3.81 -0.60
C GLU A 27 27.14 -2.42 -1.14
N LEU A 28 27.20 -1.39 -0.28
CA LEU A 28 26.89 -0.01 -0.66
C LEU A 28 27.90 0.57 -1.66
N LEU A 29 29.17 0.21 -1.55
CA LEU A 29 30.21 0.66 -2.47
C LEU A 29 30.07 -0.02 -3.84
N LEU A 30 29.86 -1.33 -3.86
CA LEU A 30 29.65 -2.09 -5.10
C LEU A 30 28.38 -1.66 -5.85
N ASN A 31 27.32 -1.28 -5.13
CA ASN A 31 26.12 -0.72 -5.75
C ASN A 31 26.36 0.69 -6.33
N ARG A 32 27.26 1.49 -5.75
CA ARG A 32 27.64 2.82 -6.29
C ARG A 32 28.56 2.72 -7.51
N GLU A 33 29.42 1.70 -7.56
CA GLU A 33 30.24 1.40 -8.75
C GLU A 33 29.40 1.12 -9.99
N GLN A 34 28.21 0.52 -9.84
CA GLN A 34 27.32 0.25 -10.98
C GLN A 34 26.66 1.51 -11.58
N THR A 35 26.68 2.64 -10.88
CA THR A 35 26.00 3.87 -11.30
C THR A 35 26.90 4.94 -11.93
N ASP A 36 28.21 4.96 -11.64
CA ASP A 36 29.12 6.05 -12.06
C ASP A 36 30.42 5.53 -12.72
N TYR A 37 30.53 5.65 -14.05
CA TYR A 37 31.70 5.19 -14.83
C TYR A 37 33.01 5.96 -14.56
N VAL A 38 32.92 7.22 -14.09
CA VAL A 38 34.10 8.12 -13.95
C VAL A 38 34.87 7.90 -12.63
N GLN A 39 34.23 7.35 -11.59
CA GLN A 39 34.87 7.09 -10.29
C GLN A 39 35.30 5.63 -10.07
N MET A 40 35.14 4.78 -11.08
CA MET A 40 35.25 3.32 -10.98
C MET A 40 36.59 2.85 -10.36
N MET A 41 37.73 3.43 -10.76
CA MET A 41 39.05 3.03 -10.24
C MET A 41 39.29 3.35 -8.75
N MET A 42 38.73 4.46 -8.24
CA MET A 42 38.91 4.88 -6.84
C MET A 42 38.00 4.11 -5.87
N LEU A 43 36.85 3.66 -6.37
CA LEU A 43 35.89 2.85 -5.62
C LEU A 43 36.37 1.39 -5.54
N ASP A 44 36.94 0.85 -6.62
CA ASP A 44 37.41 -0.53 -6.69
C ASP A 44 38.58 -0.78 -5.72
N GLU A 45 39.51 0.18 -5.57
CA GLU A 45 40.60 0.09 -4.58
C GLU A 45 40.09 0.08 -3.12
N LYS A 46 38.97 0.77 -2.85
CA LYS A 46 38.33 0.77 -1.52
C LYS A 46 37.57 -0.55 -1.28
N ALA A 47 36.89 -1.07 -2.30
CA ALA A 47 36.22 -2.36 -2.24
C ALA A 47 37.21 -3.50 -1.97
N ASP A 48 38.38 -3.47 -2.62
CA ASP A 48 39.46 -4.43 -2.40
C ASP A 48 40.03 -4.37 -0.97
N LYS A 49 40.21 -3.17 -0.41
CA LYS A 49 40.65 -2.99 0.99
C LYS A 49 39.65 -3.58 1.98
N LEU A 50 38.35 -3.31 1.79
CA LEU A 50 37.30 -3.88 2.64
C LEU A 50 37.20 -5.39 2.51
N THR A 51 37.39 -5.92 1.30
CA THR A 51 37.41 -7.36 1.03
C THR A 51 38.56 -8.05 1.74
N ARG A 52 39.76 -7.47 1.72
CA ARG A 52 40.92 -7.99 2.47
C ARG A 52 40.65 -7.95 3.97
N LEU A 53 40.14 -6.84 4.49
CA LEU A 53 39.84 -6.65 5.91
C LEU A 53 38.78 -7.66 6.40
N LEU A 54 37.76 -7.94 5.57
CA LEU A 54 36.74 -8.96 5.84
C LEU A 54 37.35 -10.37 5.90
N LYS A 55 38.26 -10.71 4.99
CA LYS A 55 39.00 -11.98 5.01
C LYS A 55 39.85 -12.12 6.27
N THR A 56 40.58 -11.08 6.69
CA THR A 56 41.39 -11.12 7.92
C THR A 56 40.52 -11.28 9.16
N LEU A 57 39.40 -10.56 9.26
CA LEU A 57 38.51 -10.62 10.43
C LEU A 57 37.83 -11.98 10.59
N VAL A 58 37.49 -12.65 9.50
CA VAL A 58 36.91 -13.99 9.55
C VAL A 58 38.00 -15.03 9.85
N ALA A 59 39.21 -14.88 9.30
CA ALA A 59 40.33 -15.79 9.56
C ALA A 59 40.86 -15.70 11.01
N GLU A 60 40.90 -14.50 11.61
CA GLU A 60 41.44 -14.30 12.98
C GLU A 60 40.52 -14.83 14.08
N HIS A 61 39.25 -15.11 13.78
CA HIS A 61 38.23 -15.30 14.80
C HIS A 61 37.23 -16.44 14.53
N ASP A 62 37.28 -17.12 13.38
CA ASP A 62 36.61 -18.41 13.20
C ASP A 62 37.52 -19.54 13.68
N GLU A 63 37.15 -20.19 14.79
CA GLU A 63 37.92 -21.30 15.41
C GLU A 63 38.12 -22.51 14.47
N HIS A 64 37.33 -22.57 13.39
CA HIS A 64 37.29 -23.68 12.43
C HIS A 64 38.06 -23.38 11.13
N ASN A 65 38.67 -22.20 10.99
CA ASN A 65 39.45 -21.76 9.82
C ASN A 65 38.73 -22.06 8.48
N ARG A 66 37.43 -21.76 8.40
CA ARG A 66 36.59 -22.10 7.24
C ARG A 66 36.75 -21.07 6.12
N PRO A 67 36.55 -21.49 4.85
CA PRO A 67 36.53 -20.54 3.75
C PRO A 67 35.38 -19.53 3.92
N LEU A 68 35.66 -18.26 3.64
CA LEU A 68 34.75 -17.12 3.83
C LEU A 68 33.35 -17.36 3.24
N GLN A 69 33.28 -18.03 2.09
CA GLN A 69 32.00 -18.36 1.43
C GLN A 69 31.11 -19.29 2.27
N ALA A 70 31.70 -20.30 2.91
CA ALA A 70 30.95 -21.23 3.77
C ALA A 70 30.43 -20.54 5.03
N TYR A 71 31.22 -19.63 5.60
CA TYR A 71 30.79 -18.80 6.73
C TYR A 71 29.55 -17.97 6.38
N PHE A 72 29.54 -17.31 5.22
CA PHE A 72 28.43 -16.45 4.79
C PHE A 72 27.15 -17.22 4.43
N GLN A 73 27.28 -18.45 3.93
CA GLN A 73 26.14 -19.32 3.65
C GLN A 73 25.47 -19.82 4.94
N GLU A 74 26.25 -20.25 5.94
CA GLU A 74 25.69 -20.72 7.21
C GLU A 74 25.10 -19.60 8.07
N THR A 75 25.68 -18.39 8.04
CA THR A 75 25.16 -17.25 8.79
C THR A 75 23.97 -16.57 8.10
N GLY A 76 23.60 -16.98 6.89
CA GLY A 76 22.56 -16.35 6.08
C GLY A 76 22.94 -14.96 5.53
N PHE A 77 24.20 -14.53 5.69
CA PHE A 77 24.67 -13.25 5.15
C PHE A 77 24.74 -13.26 3.62
N ALA A 78 24.86 -14.44 3.01
CA ALA A 78 24.88 -14.56 1.56
C ALA A 78 23.56 -14.09 0.90
N GLU A 79 22.43 -14.26 1.58
CA GLU A 79 21.12 -13.79 1.09
C GLU A 79 20.92 -12.29 1.33
N LEU A 80 21.55 -11.74 2.38
CA LEU A 80 21.41 -10.34 2.76
C LEU A 80 22.30 -9.38 1.95
N PHE A 81 23.42 -9.87 1.40
CA PHE A 81 24.43 -9.04 0.70
C PHE A 81 24.88 -9.69 -0.63
N PRO A 82 23.99 -9.72 -1.65
CA PRO A 82 24.24 -10.43 -2.90
C PRO A 82 25.38 -9.85 -3.75
N CYS A 83 25.60 -8.53 -3.76
CA CYS A 83 26.66 -7.91 -4.57
C CYS A 83 28.05 -8.18 -3.97
N ALA A 84 28.18 -8.08 -2.65
CA ALA A 84 29.38 -8.46 -1.92
C ALA A 84 29.70 -9.94 -2.13
N MET A 85 28.70 -10.82 -2.10
CA MET A 85 28.89 -12.24 -2.41
C MET A 85 29.32 -12.49 -3.84
N ALA A 86 28.74 -11.79 -4.81
CA ALA A 86 29.13 -11.89 -6.22
C ALA A 86 30.61 -11.53 -6.40
N ARG A 87 31.09 -10.42 -5.81
CA ARG A 87 32.49 -9.99 -5.83
C ARG A 87 33.42 -10.99 -5.14
N LEU A 88 33.01 -11.57 -4.00
CA LEU A 88 33.78 -12.59 -3.28
C LEU A 88 33.82 -13.94 -4.01
N SER A 89 32.76 -14.28 -4.75
CA SER A 89 32.66 -15.52 -5.54
C SER A 89 33.43 -15.48 -6.85
N LEU A 90 33.72 -14.29 -7.38
CA LEU A 90 34.49 -14.10 -8.61
C LEU A 90 35.96 -14.52 -8.49
N GLU A 91 36.49 -14.72 -7.28
CA GLU A 91 37.83 -15.29 -7.08
C GLU A 91 37.87 -16.83 -7.18
N SER A 92 36.74 -17.54 -7.10
CA SER A 92 36.69 -19.01 -7.27
C SER A 92 35.82 -19.42 -8.46
N VAL A 93 36.37 -19.21 -9.66
CA VAL A 93 36.10 -19.93 -10.92
C VAL A 93 34.69 -20.51 -11.12
N ALA A 94 33.97 -19.87 -12.05
CA ALA A 94 33.15 -20.47 -13.12
C ALA A 94 32.41 -21.79 -12.81
N SER A 95 31.12 -21.71 -12.51
CA SER A 95 30.12 -22.75 -12.81
C SER A 95 28.73 -22.24 -12.44
N GLY A 96 27.81 -22.30 -13.40
CA GLY A 96 26.53 -21.60 -13.36
C GLY A 96 25.49 -22.15 -12.38
N LYS A 97 24.64 -21.22 -11.92
CA LYS A 97 23.18 -21.33 -11.80
C LYS A 97 22.67 -19.96 -11.32
N LYS A 98 21.98 -19.23 -12.19
CA LYS A 98 21.34 -17.95 -11.85
C LYS A 98 20.25 -18.21 -10.82
N ALA A 99 20.39 -17.62 -9.63
CA ALA A 99 19.37 -17.61 -8.61
C ALA A 99 18.11 -16.90 -9.14
N HIS A 100 16.95 -17.50 -8.89
CA HIS A 100 15.65 -16.91 -9.21
C HIS A 100 15.47 -15.63 -8.38
N ASN A 101 15.35 -14.49 -9.07
CA ASN A 101 15.28 -13.16 -8.47
C ASN A 101 13.86 -12.90 -7.93
N THR A 102 13.54 -13.37 -6.72
CA THR A 102 12.25 -13.14 -6.04
C THR A 102 12.35 -11.97 -5.06
N GLY A 103 12.66 -10.77 -5.58
CA GLY A 103 12.74 -9.53 -4.81
C GLY A 103 12.44 -8.29 -5.66
N ILE A 104 12.46 -7.11 -5.05
CA ILE A 104 12.16 -5.78 -5.64
C ILE A 104 12.84 -5.56 -7.01
N HIS A 105 14.04 -6.10 -7.21
CA HIS A 105 14.74 -6.07 -8.51
C HIS A 105 14.03 -6.85 -9.63
N GLY A 106 13.42 -7.99 -9.32
CA GLY A 106 12.58 -8.73 -10.26
C GLY A 106 11.31 -7.97 -10.64
N HIS A 107 10.72 -7.22 -9.71
CA HIS A 107 9.58 -6.34 -9.97
C HIS A 107 9.97 -5.16 -10.87
N PHE A 108 11.05 -4.43 -10.58
CA PHE A 108 11.51 -3.35 -11.46
C PHE A 108 11.92 -3.85 -12.84
N GLN A 109 12.54 -5.02 -12.93
CA GLN A 109 12.87 -5.64 -14.22
C GLN A 109 11.61 -5.99 -15.02
N SER A 110 10.59 -6.55 -14.36
CA SER A 110 9.30 -6.88 -14.99
C SER A 110 8.51 -5.62 -15.39
N LEU A 111 8.58 -4.56 -14.58
CA LEU A 111 7.98 -3.26 -14.88
C LEU A 111 8.67 -2.59 -16.08
N THR A 112 10.00 -2.67 -16.12
CA THR A 112 10.80 -2.12 -17.22
C THR A 112 10.49 -2.84 -18.53
N THR A 113 10.42 -4.17 -18.52
CA THR A 113 10.08 -4.95 -19.72
C THR A 113 8.64 -4.69 -20.18
N LEU A 114 7.69 -4.55 -19.26
CA LEU A 114 6.29 -4.25 -19.58
C LEU A 114 6.12 -2.82 -20.15
N ASN A 115 6.81 -1.83 -19.58
CA ASN A 115 6.86 -0.47 -20.13
C ASN A 115 7.50 -0.43 -21.52
N GLN A 116 8.55 -1.22 -21.76
CA GLN A 116 9.15 -1.35 -23.09
C GLN A 116 8.14 -1.92 -24.10
N VAL A 117 7.41 -2.99 -23.74
CA VAL A 117 6.37 -3.57 -24.61
C VAL A 117 5.28 -2.55 -24.94
N VAL A 118 4.78 -1.82 -23.94
CA VAL A 118 3.72 -0.79 -24.14
C VAL A 118 4.20 0.34 -25.05
N ASN A 119 5.41 0.86 -24.83
CA ASN A 119 5.97 1.93 -25.66
C ASN A 119 6.16 1.49 -27.12
N ILE A 120 6.64 0.26 -27.35
CA ILE A 120 6.79 -0.29 -28.71
C ILE A 120 5.43 -0.47 -29.38
N CYS A 121 4.40 -0.93 -28.65
CA CYS A 121 3.05 -1.06 -29.18
C CYS A 121 2.43 0.28 -29.55
N ILE A 122 2.60 1.32 -28.73
CA ILE A 122 2.12 2.68 -29.02
C ILE A 122 2.86 3.28 -30.23
N GLN A 123 4.18 3.08 -30.29
CA GLN A 123 4.99 3.52 -31.42
C GLN A 123 4.53 2.85 -32.73
N LEU A 124 4.29 1.54 -32.70
CA LEU A 124 3.73 0.80 -33.84
C LEU A 124 2.36 1.34 -34.25
N GLN A 125 1.49 1.69 -33.30
CA GLN A 125 0.18 2.27 -33.62
C GLN A 125 0.27 3.63 -34.30
N HIS A 126 1.20 4.47 -33.86
CA HIS A 126 1.47 5.77 -34.47
C HIS A 126 2.06 5.61 -35.88
N ASP A 127 3.00 4.68 -36.04
CA ASP A 127 3.74 4.49 -37.29
C ASP A 127 2.92 3.81 -38.40
N ILE A 128 1.83 3.09 -38.05
CA ILE A 128 0.83 2.59 -39.02
C ILE A 128 0.15 3.72 -39.81
N GLY A 129 0.11 4.93 -39.26
CA GLY A 129 -0.46 6.12 -39.92
C GLY A 129 0.48 6.83 -40.89
N LEU A 130 1.77 6.45 -40.92
CA LEU A 130 2.80 7.06 -41.77
C LEU A 130 3.07 6.21 -43.02
N ASP A 131 3.44 6.83 -44.14
CA ASP A 131 3.76 6.12 -45.40
C ASP A 131 5.11 5.34 -45.34
N CYS A 132 5.69 5.12 -44.15
CA CYS A 132 7.03 4.59 -43.93
C CYS A 132 7.03 3.11 -43.53
N HIS A 133 6.73 2.20 -44.48
CA HIS A 133 6.60 0.76 -44.17
C HIS A 133 7.93 0.01 -43.90
N ARG A 134 9.10 0.60 -44.23
CA ARG A 134 10.41 -0.07 -44.13
C ARG A 134 10.78 -0.51 -42.70
N PHE A 135 10.17 0.10 -41.68
CA PHE A 135 10.52 -0.13 -40.28
C PHE A 135 9.56 -1.07 -39.53
N VAL A 136 8.41 -1.42 -40.11
CA VAL A 136 7.40 -2.27 -39.45
C VAL A 136 7.92 -3.69 -39.16
N PRO A 137 8.63 -4.39 -40.08
CA PRO A 137 9.23 -5.69 -39.76
C PRO A 137 10.28 -5.62 -38.65
N HIS A 138 11.05 -4.53 -38.60
CA HIS A 138 12.04 -4.31 -37.55
C HIS A 138 11.36 -4.09 -36.19
N GLN A 139 10.31 -3.26 -36.14
CA GLN A 139 9.55 -3.00 -34.92
C GLN A 139 8.78 -4.25 -34.42
N LEU A 140 8.26 -5.09 -35.33
CA LEU A 140 7.70 -6.40 -34.98
C LEU A 140 8.76 -7.35 -34.38
N THR A 141 9.99 -7.29 -34.89
CA THR A 141 11.12 -8.09 -34.36
C THR A 141 11.49 -7.63 -32.95
N VAL A 142 11.56 -6.32 -32.72
CA VAL A 142 11.81 -5.73 -31.39
C VAL A 142 10.68 -6.09 -30.42
N LEU A 143 9.42 -6.02 -30.86
CA LEU A 143 8.27 -6.47 -30.06
C LEU A 143 8.39 -7.97 -29.70
N TYR A 144 8.73 -8.82 -30.67
CA TYR A 144 8.95 -10.26 -30.45
C TYR A 144 10.03 -10.55 -29.39
N GLN A 145 11.12 -9.78 -29.40
CA GLN A 145 12.22 -9.88 -28.45
C GLN A 145 11.78 -9.46 -27.03
N CYS A 146 11.03 -8.35 -26.92
CA CYS A 146 10.51 -7.84 -25.64
C CYS A 146 9.43 -8.74 -25.00
N LEU A 147 8.67 -9.49 -25.80
CA LEU A 147 7.61 -10.39 -25.30
C LEU A 147 8.15 -11.63 -24.57
N GLY A 148 9.42 -12.00 -24.75
CA GLY A 148 10.03 -13.16 -24.07
C GLY A 148 10.22 -12.92 -22.56
N PRO A 149 10.93 -11.84 -22.19
CA PRO A 149 11.12 -11.44 -20.79
C PRO A 149 9.85 -10.94 -20.08
N ALA A 150 8.81 -10.52 -20.81
CA ALA A 150 7.60 -9.93 -20.25
C ALA A 150 6.67 -10.91 -19.51
N GLY A 151 6.82 -12.22 -19.70
CA GLY A 151 6.11 -13.26 -18.93
C GLY A 151 5.48 -14.38 -19.78
N ALA A 152 5.05 -15.45 -19.12
CA ALA A 152 4.47 -16.63 -19.77
C ALA A 152 3.14 -16.35 -20.51
N GLU A 153 2.38 -15.36 -20.05
CA GLU A 153 1.08 -14.96 -20.61
C GLU A 153 1.24 -14.40 -22.05
N TYR A 154 2.36 -13.73 -22.33
CA TYR A 154 2.67 -13.16 -23.64
C TYR A 154 3.20 -14.16 -24.67
N LYS A 155 3.50 -15.40 -24.26
CA LYS A 155 4.02 -16.44 -25.15
C LYS A 155 3.05 -16.78 -26.29
N ARG A 156 1.74 -16.60 -26.07
CA ARG A 156 0.69 -16.81 -27.08
C ARG A 156 0.74 -15.83 -28.25
N TYR A 157 1.27 -14.62 -28.04
CA TYR A 157 1.38 -13.62 -29.10
C TYR A 157 2.60 -13.83 -29.98
N LYS A 158 3.63 -14.54 -29.49
CA LYS A 158 4.82 -14.84 -30.28
C LYS A 158 4.52 -15.63 -31.55
N GLY A 159 3.71 -16.69 -31.44
CA GLY A 159 3.30 -17.49 -32.60
C GLY A 159 2.48 -16.68 -33.61
N LYS A 160 1.55 -15.83 -33.14
CA LYS A 160 0.78 -14.92 -34.01
C LYS A 160 1.68 -13.92 -34.75
N ILE A 161 2.72 -13.41 -34.08
CA ILE A 161 3.67 -12.46 -34.66
C ILE A 161 4.58 -13.13 -35.69
N GLU A 162 5.05 -14.35 -35.43
CA GLU A 162 5.86 -15.14 -36.37
C GLU A 162 5.10 -15.43 -37.67
N GLU A 163 3.86 -15.91 -37.57
CA GLU A 163 3.02 -16.24 -38.73
C GLU A 163 2.74 -15.01 -39.62
N GLU A 164 2.47 -13.86 -39.01
CA GLU A 164 2.17 -12.63 -39.77
C GLU A 164 3.45 -11.96 -40.29
N PHE A 165 4.57 -12.07 -39.58
CA PHE A 165 5.89 -11.64 -40.07
C PHE A 165 6.26 -12.38 -41.35
N ASP A 166 6.05 -13.70 -41.41
CA ASP A 166 6.30 -14.49 -42.62
C ASP A 166 5.38 -14.09 -43.78
N ARG A 167 4.13 -13.71 -43.49
CA ARG A 167 3.20 -13.19 -44.51
C ARG A 167 3.62 -11.83 -45.06
N ILE A 168 4.05 -10.91 -44.19
CA ILE A 168 4.56 -9.60 -44.59
C ILE A 168 5.86 -9.77 -45.40
N LYS A 169 6.73 -10.70 -45.00
CA LYS A 169 7.95 -11.05 -45.74
C LYS A 169 7.63 -11.61 -47.14
N ALA A 170 6.65 -12.49 -47.25
CA ALA A 170 6.19 -13.04 -48.53
C ALA A 170 5.55 -11.97 -49.44
N TYR A 171 4.79 -11.04 -48.87
CA TYR A 171 4.18 -9.92 -49.59
C TYR A 171 5.24 -8.98 -50.19
N LEU A 172 6.23 -8.59 -49.38
CA LEU A 172 7.34 -7.75 -49.82
C LEU A 172 8.23 -8.44 -50.86
N ALA A 173 8.46 -9.76 -50.74
CA ALA A 173 9.21 -10.53 -51.73
C ALA A 173 8.46 -10.65 -53.08
N GLY A 174 7.12 -10.73 -53.05
CA GLY A 174 6.28 -10.77 -54.25
C GLY A 174 6.28 -9.46 -55.06
N GLU A 175 6.32 -8.30 -54.38
CA GLU A 175 6.42 -6.99 -55.04
C GLU A 175 7.76 -6.81 -55.77
N VAL A 176 8.86 -7.28 -55.20
CA VAL A 176 10.20 -7.23 -55.82
C VAL A 176 10.28 -8.09 -57.08
N ALA A 177 9.61 -9.25 -57.10
CA ALA A 177 9.53 -10.11 -58.29
C ALA A 177 8.72 -9.49 -59.44
N SER A 178 7.69 -8.70 -59.14
CA SER A 178 6.89 -7.97 -60.15
C SER A 178 7.67 -6.80 -60.77
N THR A 179 8.59 -6.20 -60.01
CA THR A 179 9.41 -5.05 -60.43
C THR A 179 10.55 -5.47 -61.38
N ARG A 180 11.07 -6.70 -61.27
CA ARG A 180 12.13 -7.23 -62.16
C ARG A 180 11.70 -7.45 -63.62
N ARG A 181 10.40 -7.50 -63.96
CA ARG A 181 9.94 -7.62 -65.35
C ARG A 181 9.98 -6.30 -66.14
N GLY A 182 10.22 -5.16 -65.49
CA GLY A 182 10.25 -3.85 -66.12
C GLY A 182 11.43 -3.00 -65.67
N GLY A 183 12.65 -3.36 -66.07
CA GLY A 183 13.81 -2.48 -65.90
C GLY A 183 15.13 -3.23 -65.79
N LYS A 184 15.88 -3.30 -66.89
CA LYS A 184 17.33 -3.51 -66.84
C LYS A 184 17.96 -2.26 -66.25
N ASN A 185 18.56 -2.35 -65.07
CA ASN A 185 19.87 -1.75 -64.79
C ASN A 185 20.42 -2.23 -63.44
N THR A 186 21.70 -2.57 -63.50
CA THR A 186 22.62 -2.98 -62.45
C THR A 186 22.73 -1.97 -61.31
N LEU A 187 22.73 -2.44 -60.05
CA LEU A 187 23.62 -2.04 -58.95
C LEU A 187 23.26 -2.83 -57.66
N ALA A 188 24.28 -3.50 -57.09
CA ALA A 188 24.41 -4.08 -55.74
C ALA A 188 23.21 -4.89 -55.18
N GLU A 189 23.21 -6.19 -55.47
CA GLU A 189 22.65 -7.21 -54.58
C GLU A 189 23.71 -7.55 -53.52
N ASP A 190 23.24 -7.75 -52.28
CA ASP A 190 23.87 -8.40 -51.11
C ASP A 190 23.78 -7.48 -49.88
N ASP A 191 22.75 -7.70 -49.04
CA ASP A 191 22.80 -7.50 -47.56
C ASP A 191 21.45 -7.65 -46.82
N ILE A 192 20.30 -7.86 -47.49
CA ILE A 192 18.98 -7.81 -46.80
C ILE A 192 18.25 -9.16 -46.67
N LEU A 193 18.75 -10.27 -47.23
CA LEU A 193 17.94 -11.50 -47.30
C LEU A 193 18.30 -12.68 -46.37
N ASP A 194 19.38 -12.61 -45.59
CA ASP A 194 19.82 -13.77 -44.77
C ASP A 194 20.06 -13.46 -43.28
N ALA A 195 19.04 -12.98 -42.57
CA ALA A 195 19.04 -13.02 -41.10
C ALA A 195 18.07 -14.10 -40.58
N PRO A 196 18.55 -15.27 -40.12
CA PRO A 196 17.71 -16.24 -39.42
C PRO A 196 17.41 -15.75 -37.99
N LEU A 197 16.20 -16.02 -37.51
CA LEU A 197 15.74 -15.79 -36.12
C LEU A 197 16.40 -16.77 -35.12
N HIS A 198 17.74 -16.86 -35.11
CA HIS A 198 18.49 -17.65 -34.12
C HIS A 198 19.21 -16.75 -33.09
N PRO A 199 19.34 -17.20 -31.82
CA PRO A 199 19.42 -16.29 -30.69
C PRO A 199 20.83 -15.77 -30.34
N ASN A 200 21.85 -15.93 -31.19
CA ASN A 200 23.22 -15.56 -30.82
C ASN A 200 24.02 -15.03 -32.01
N LYS A 201 23.98 -13.70 -32.19
CA LYS A 201 25.12 -12.82 -32.54
C LYS A 201 24.56 -11.50 -33.06
N PHE A 202 24.72 -10.43 -32.30
CA PHE A 202 24.75 -9.07 -32.83
C PHE A 202 25.80 -8.30 -32.05
N ASP A 203 26.91 -8.03 -32.73
CA ASP A 203 27.91 -7.08 -32.29
C ASP A 203 27.33 -5.67 -32.30
N SER A 204 27.79 -4.89 -31.33
CA SER A 204 27.41 -3.51 -31.04
C SER A 204 28.02 -2.54 -32.05
N ASP A 205 27.18 -1.75 -32.73
CA ASP A 205 27.57 -0.44 -33.24
C ASP A 205 26.46 0.60 -32.96
N PRO A 206 26.82 1.85 -32.56
CA PRO A 206 25.86 2.83 -32.07
C PRO A 206 25.10 3.54 -33.20
N MET A 207 23.81 3.80 -32.95
CA MET A 207 22.90 4.52 -33.84
C MET A 207 23.39 5.93 -34.16
N ALA A 208 23.61 6.21 -35.45
CA ALA A 208 23.67 7.57 -35.96
C ALA A 208 22.25 8.12 -36.12
N VAL A 209 22.02 9.31 -35.54
CA VAL A 209 20.79 10.09 -35.66
C VAL A 209 20.85 10.86 -36.97
N ASP A 210 20.00 10.52 -37.95
CA ASP A 210 19.89 11.29 -39.20
C ASP A 210 18.49 11.90 -39.37
N ALA A 211 18.48 13.14 -39.86
CA ALA A 211 17.38 14.09 -39.91
C ALA A 211 16.24 13.71 -40.89
N PRO A 212 15.02 14.30 -40.79
CA PRO A 212 13.91 13.95 -41.68
C PRO A 212 14.08 14.57 -43.08
N PRO A 213 13.62 13.91 -44.17
CA PRO A 213 13.72 14.47 -45.52
C PRO A 213 12.61 15.49 -45.82
N PRO A 214 12.81 16.41 -46.78
CA PRO A 214 11.89 17.53 -47.04
C PRO A 214 10.66 17.12 -47.88
N PRO A 215 9.59 17.94 -47.91
CA PRO A 215 8.32 17.58 -48.53
C PRO A 215 8.33 17.91 -50.03
N GLY A 216 8.08 16.91 -50.87
CA GLY A 216 7.96 17.08 -52.32
C GLY A 216 7.32 15.86 -52.98
N ALA A 217 6.08 16.04 -53.44
CA ALA A 217 5.21 15.00 -53.98
C ALA A 217 5.73 14.40 -55.31
N ALA A 218 5.97 13.08 -55.34
CA ALA A 218 5.83 12.19 -56.51
C ALA A 218 6.15 10.70 -56.20
N LEU A 219 5.80 10.19 -55.00
CA LEU A 219 6.03 8.79 -54.58
C LEU A 219 4.79 8.17 -53.90
N GLY A 220 3.61 8.75 -54.17
CA GLY A 220 2.41 8.59 -53.35
C GLY A 220 1.58 7.31 -53.49
N GLU A 221 2.04 6.25 -54.17
CA GLU A 221 1.17 5.07 -54.37
C GLU A 221 1.85 3.69 -54.32
N ARG A 222 3.16 3.60 -54.05
CA ARG A 222 3.88 2.33 -54.23
C ARG A 222 4.39 1.59 -52.99
N GLN A 223 4.04 2.02 -51.77
CA GLN A 223 4.50 1.33 -50.55
C GLN A 223 3.48 1.41 -49.40
N ARG A 224 2.20 1.13 -49.64
CA ARG A 224 1.21 0.99 -48.56
C ARG A 224 0.99 -0.48 -48.24
N LEU A 225 1.11 -0.84 -46.97
CA LEU A 225 0.60 -2.12 -46.48
C LEU A 225 -0.86 -2.29 -46.88
N SER A 226 -1.25 -3.52 -47.23
CA SER A 226 -2.66 -3.87 -47.34
C SER A 226 -3.40 -3.43 -46.08
N GLY A 227 -4.59 -2.83 -46.24
CA GLY A 227 -5.44 -2.43 -45.12
C GLY A 227 -5.74 -3.57 -44.15
N TYR A 228 -5.60 -4.82 -44.61
CA TYR A 228 -5.65 -6.03 -43.78
C TYR A 228 -4.54 -6.05 -42.71
N HIS A 229 -3.27 -5.91 -43.09
CA HIS A 229 -2.15 -5.96 -42.15
C HIS A 229 -2.17 -4.77 -41.19
N GLN A 230 -2.54 -3.58 -41.66
CA GLN A 230 -2.69 -2.39 -40.81
C GLN A 230 -3.80 -2.56 -39.76
N LYS A 231 -4.92 -3.18 -40.13
CA LYS A 231 -6.00 -3.50 -39.19
C LYS A 231 -5.55 -4.54 -38.18
N TRP A 232 -4.93 -5.63 -38.64
CA TRP A 232 -4.42 -6.68 -37.77
C TRP A 232 -3.40 -6.16 -36.74
N LEU A 233 -2.47 -5.30 -37.15
CA LEU A 233 -1.45 -4.75 -36.26
C LEU A 233 -2.05 -3.82 -35.20
N ARG A 234 -3.07 -3.03 -35.55
CA ARG A 234 -3.83 -2.22 -34.58
C ARG A 234 -4.59 -3.08 -33.57
N ASP A 235 -5.23 -4.15 -34.03
CA ASP A 235 -5.98 -5.05 -33.16
C ASP A 235 -5.03 -5.78 -32.19
N LEU A 236 -3.90 -6.30 -32.69
CA LEU A 236 -2.89 -6.99 -31.88
C LEU A 236 -2.24 -6.06 -30.83
N THR A 237 -1.80 -4.87 -31.24
CA THR A 237 -1.17 -3.91 -30.32
C THR A 237 -2.14 -3.43 -29.25
N SER A 238 -3.42 -3.24 -29.59
CA SER A 238 -4.46 -2.90 -28.62
C SER A 238 -4.71 -4.04 -27.62
N GLU A 239 -4.74 -5.30 -28.09
CA GLU A 239 -4.91 -6.48 -27.23
C GLU A 239 -3.74 -6.62 -26.23
N ILE A 240 -2.50 -6.49 -26.71
CA ILE A 240 -1.28 -6.57 -25.88
C ILE A 240 -1.22 -5.44 -24.85
N VAL A 241 -1.55 -4.20 -25.23
CA VAL A 241 -1.57 -3.05 -24.32
C VAL A 241 -2.66 -3.20 -23.26
N LEU A 242 -3.86 -3.66 -23.64
CA LEU A 242 -4.94 -3.94 -22.69
C LEU A 242 -4.54 -5.01 -21.67
N GLU A 243 -3.90 -6.09 -22.11
CA GLU A 243 -3.43 -7.13 -21.21
C GLU A 243 -2.28 -6.66 -20.30
N ALA A 244 -1.35 -5.85 -20.82
CA ALA A 244 -0.31 -5.20 -20.04
C ALA A 244 -0.85 -4.28 -18.94
N LEU A 245 -1.88 -3.48 -19.26
CA LEU A 245 -2.60 -2.65 -18.29
C LEU A 245 -3.38 -3.50 -17.27
N MET A 246 -3.94 -4.63 -17.68
CA MET A 246 -4.59 -5.58 -16.77
C MET A 246 -3.61 -6.29 -15.83
N ILE A 247 -2.37 -6.50 -16.23
CA ILE A 247 -1.32 -7.05 -15.35
C ILE A 247 -0.85 -5.98 -14.36
N TYR A 248 -0.69 -4.74 -14.83
CA TYR A 248 -0.37 -3.60 -13.97
C TYR A 248 -1.42 -3.38 -12.87
N SER A 249 -2.71 -3.55 -13.19
CA SER A 249 -3.80 -3.44 -12.21
C SER A 249 -3.91 -4.63 -11.24
N LYS A 250 -3.23 -5.75 -11.52
CA LYS A 250 -3.11 -6.90 -10.62
C LYS A 250 -1.90 -6.84 -9.70
N ASP A 251 -1.03 -5.83 -9.83
CA ASP A 251 0.13 -5.72 -8.95
C ASP A 251 -0.28 -5.17 -7.58
N VAL A 252 -0.39 -6.08 -6.62
CA VAL A 252 -0.66 -5.78 -5.22
C VAL A 252 0.33 -4.75 -4.66
N ASN A 253 1.60 -4.81 -5.07
CA ASN A 253 2.60 -3.87 -4.57
C ASN A 253 2.32 -2.45 -5.07
N ALA A 254 2.03 -2.28 -6.36
CA ALA A 254 1.74 -0.97 -6.94
C ALA A 254 0.52 -0.31 -6.26
N MET A 255 -0.51 -1.10 -5.95
CA MET A 255 -1.71 -0.61 -5.25
C MET A 255 -1.41 -0.17 -3.82
N VAL A 256 -0.61 -0.96 -3.08
CA VAL A 256 -0.19 -0.59 -1.72
C VAL A 256 0.70 0.66 -1.77
N GLU A 257 1.64 0.76 -2.72
CA GLU A 257 2.50 1.94 -2.88
C GLU A 257 1.69 3.20 -3.18
N ALA A 258 0.68 3.10 -4.04
CA ALA A 258 -0.21 4.21 -4.33
C ALA A 258 -0.89 4.73 -3.06
N LEU A 259 -1.49 3.84 -2.25
CA LEU A 259 -2.15 4.26 -1.00
C LEU A 259 -1.13 4.80 0.02
N VAL A 260 0.03 4.14 0.18
CA VAL A 260 1.11 4.64 1.06
C VAL A 260 1.56 6.04 0.65
N ALA A 261 1.71 6.31 -0.65
CA ALA A 261 2.09 7.62 -1.16
C ALA A 261 1.00 8.67 -0.86
N LYS A 262 -0.28 8.33 -1.06
CA LYS A 262 -1.40 9.21 -0.72
C LYS A 262 -1.45 9.54 0.78
N LEU A 263 -1.25 8.53 1.64
CA LEU A 263 -1.23 8.70 3.10
C LEU A 263 -0.06 9.59 3.53
N LYS A 264 1.18 9.30 3.08
CA LYS A 264 2.37 10.09 3.44
C LYS A 264 2.27 11.55 2.99
N ARG A 265 1.68 11.79 1.82
CA ARG A 265 1.47 13.14 1.27
C ARG A 265 0.23 13.84 1.83
N ARG A 266 -0.51 13.20 2.75
CA ARG A 266 -1.79 13.70 3.30
C ARG A 266 -2.78 14.12 2.21
N GLN A 267 -2.83 13.39 1.10
CA GLN A 267 -3.80 13.63 0.03
C GLN A 267 -5.19 13.12 0.38
N ILE A 268 -5.25 12.09 1.24
CA ILE A 268 -6.48 11.62 1.87
C ILE A 268 -6.42 12.06 3.32
N THR A 269 -7.35 12.91 3.72
CA THR A 269 -7.45 13.41 5.09
C THR A 269 -8.80 13.05 5.69
N GLY A 270 -8.80 12.70 6.97
CA GLY A 270 -10.00 12.36 7.71
C GLY A 270 -10.21 10.86 7.84
N SER A 271 -10.78 10.47 8.97
CA SER A 271 -10.90 9.07 9.37
C SER A 271 -11.71 8.23 8.38
N PHE A 272 -12.78 8.78 7.79
CA PHE A 272 -13.71 8.00 6.97
C PHE A 272 -13.18 7.66 5.57
N PRO A 273 -12.66 8.62 4.76
CA PRO A 273 -12.04 8.28 3.47
C PRO A 273 -10.86 7.31 3.63
N ILE A 274 -10.06 7.47 4.70
CA ILE A 274 -8.95 6.56 5.01
C ILE A 274 -9.46 5.15 5.31
N ALA A 275 -10.53 5.03 6.11
CA ALA A 275 -11.13 3.74 6.41
C ALA A 275 -11.62 3.02 5.15
N LEU A 276 -12.35 3.74 4.29
CA LEU A 276 -12.92 3.20 3.06
C LEU A 276 -11.85 2.77 2.05
N GLU A 277 -10.85 3.63 1.77
CA GLU A 277 -9.77 3.27 0.85
C GLU A 277 -8.93 2.10 1.39
N THR A 278 -8.71 2.04 2.71
CA THR A 278 -7.98 0.93 3.34
C THR A 278 -8.75 -0.38 3.24
N ALA A 279 -10.06 -0.38 3.53
CA ALA A 279 -10.90 -1.57 3.42
C ALA A 279 -11.01 -2.07 1.98
N ALA A 280 -11.21 -1.14 1.02
CA ALA A 280 -11.26 -1.46 -0.40
C ALA A 280 -9.95 -2.06 -0.91
N LEU A 281 -8.80 -1.49 -0.52
CA LEU A 281 -7.49 -2.04 -0.87
C LEU A 281 -7.31 -3.45 -0.29
N LEU A 282 -7.65 -3.67 0.98
CA LEU A 282 -7.51 -4.98 1.62
C LEU A 282 -8.43 -6.03 0.97
N ARG A 283 -9.65 -5.66 0.57
CA ARG A 283 -10.54 -6.52 -0.23
C ARG A 283 -9.88 -6.91 -1.55
N GLN A 284 -9.29 -5.95 -2.25
CA GLN A 284 -8.59 -6.19 -3.51
C GLN A 284 -7.36 -7.09 -3.32
N ILE A 285 -6.61 -6.92 -2.23
CA ILE A 285 -5.49 -7.80 -1.86
C ILE A 285 -5.98 -9.23 -1.63
N VAL A 286 -7.06 -9.45 -0.88
CA VAL A 286 -7.64 -10.79 -0.67
C VAL A 286 -8.06 -11.43 -2.00
N SER A 287 -8.65 -10.63 -2.90
CA SER A 287 -9.14 -11.08 -4.20
C SER A 287 -8.01 -11.43 -5.18
N VAL A 288 -6.97 -10.60 -5.29
CA VAL A 288 -5.89 -10.78 -6.27
C VAL A 288 -4.81 -11.74 -5.76
N SER A 289 -4.55 -11.75 -4.44
CA SER A 289 -3.52 -12.61 -3.88
C SER A 289 -3.88 -14.09 -3.98
N ARG A 290 -2.85 -14.90 -4.24
CA ARG A 290 -2.90 -16.36 -4.13
C ARG A 290 -2.48 -16.74 -2.72
N TRP A 291 -3.25 -17.60 -2.07
CA TRP A 291 -2.97 -18.14 -0.74
C TRP A 291 -3.63 -19.50 -0.63
N SER A 292 -3.01 -20.39 0.16
CA SER A 292 -3.41 -21.79 0.30
C SER A 292 -4.15 -22.09 1.61
N ASN A 293 -3.87 -21.30 2.65
CA ASN A 293 -4.47 -21.42 3.97
C ASN A 293 -4.70 -20.03 4.60
N ALA A 294 -5.52 -19.98 5.64
CA ALA A 294 -5.84 -18.74 6.34
C ALA A 294 -4.60 -18.12 7.03
N ALA A 295 -3.66 -18.94 7.49
CA ALA A 295 -2.42 -18.46 8.09
C ALA A 295 -1.57 -17.62 7.11
N GLU A 296 -1.45 -18.06 5.86
CA GLU A 296 -0.74 -17.35 4.79
C GLU A 296 -1.41 -16.01 4.47
N LEU A 297 -2.75 -16.01 4.37
CA LEU A 297 -3.52 -14.78 4.15
C LEU A 297 -3.35 -13.79 5.30
N ILE A 298 -3.46 -14.26 6.55
CA ILE A 298 -3.26 -13.44 7.74
C ILE A 298 -1.84 -12.85 7.76
N ALA A 299 -0.82 -13.63 7.39
CA ALA A 299 0.55 -13.15 7.33
C ALA A 299 0.73 -12.04 6.28
N LYS A 300 0.12 -12.21 5.10
CA LYS A 300 0.14 -11.20 4.02
C LYS A 300 -0.56 -9.90 4.43
N ILE A 301 -1.77 -9.98 4.98
CA ILE A 301 -2.51 -8.79 5.45
C ILE A 301 -1.77 -8.10 6.60
N LYS A 302 -1.14 -8.85 7.51
CA LYS A 302 -0.29 -8.26 8.56
C LYS A 302 0.92 -7.53 7.98
N LEU A 303 1.55 -8.08 6.94
CA LEU A 303 2.70 -7.46 6.29
C LEU A 303 2.30 -6.13 5.65
N GLU A 304 1.31 -6.14 4.77
CA GLU A 304 0.87 -4.92 4.07
C GLU A 304 0.21 -3.93 5.04
N GLY A 305 -0.56 -4.41 6.01
CA GLY A 305 -1.17 -3.58 7.04
C GLY A 305 -0.15 -2.84 7.91
N ARG A 306 0.99 -3.48 8.25
CA ARG A 306 2.10 -2.79 8.95
C ARG A 306 2.72 -1.71 8.08
N ARG A 307 2.90 -1.99 6.78
CA ARG A 307 3.44 -1.03 5.81
C ARG A 307 2.51 0.19 5.66
N LEU A 308 1.20 -0.03 5.55
CA LEU A 308 0.19 1.03 5.53
C LEU A 308 0.18 1.83 6.84
N ALA A 309 0.15 1.17 7.99
CA ALA A 309 0.18 1.85 9.30
C ALA A 309 1.46 2.66 9.52
N SER A 310 2.62 2.18 9.01
CA SER A 310 3.88 2.92 9.08
C SER A 310 3.92 4.18 8.20
N ALA A 311 3.01 4.31 7.23
CA ALA A 311 2.91 5.49 6.38
C ALA A 311 2.45 6.72 7.17
N GLN A 312 1.54 6.52 8.13
CA GLN A 312 1.03 7.55 9.04
C GLN A 312 0.71 6.93 10.41
N PRO A 313 1.71 6.76 11.29
CA PRO A 313 1.55 5.99 12.53
C PRO A 313 0.60 6.63 13.54
N LYS A 314 0.41 7.97 13.46
CA LYS A 314 -0.48 8.72 14.35
C LYS A 314 -1.96 8.59 13.96
N ASP A 315 -2.25 8.08 12.76
CA ASP A 315 -3.61 7.81 12.32
C ASP A 315 -3.95 6.34 12.56
N VAL A 316 -4.63 6.08 13.67
CA VAL A 316 -4.92 4.71 14.12
C VAL A 316 -5.96 4.00 13.26
N VAL A 317 -6.68 4.73 12.41
CA VAL A 317 -7.80 4.18 11.62
C VAL A 317 -7.33 3.07 10.69
N VAL A 318 -6.22 3.27 9.96
CA VAL A 318 -5.64 2.26 9.07
C VAL A 318 -5.40 0.96 9.83
N ALA A 319 -4.77 1.05 10.99
CA ALA A 319 -4.47 -0.10 11.82
C ALA A 319 -5.75 -0.76 12.38
N ASN A 320 -6.78 0.02 12.72
CA ASN A 320 -8.06 -0.50 13.19
C ASN A 320 -8.78 -1.30 12.10
N ILE A 321 -8.83 -0.79 10.86
CA ILE A 321 -9.42 -1.49 9.71
C ILE A 321 -8.66 -2.79 9.42
N VAL A 322 -7.33 -2.76 9.43
CA VAL A 322 -6.51 -3.98 9.28
C VAL A 322 -6.84 -5.01 10.37
N ARG A 323 -6.96 -4.59 11.64
CA ARG A 323 -7.30 -5.49 12.75
C ARG A 323 -8.71 -6.06 12.60
N ARG A 324 -9.68 -5.26 12.16
CA ARG A 324 -11.05 -5.69 11.92
C ARG A 324 -11.11 -6.75 10.83
N ILE A 325 -10.45 -6.53 9.69
CA ILE A 325 -10.40 -7.51 8.59
C ILE A 325 -9.66 -8.78 9.01
N LEU A 326 -8.57 -8.67 9.79
CA LEU A 326 -7.91 -9.84 10.36
C LEU A 326 -8.81 -10.61 11.35
N HIS A 327 -9.76 -9.94 12.01
CA HIS A 327 -10.73 -10.59 12.87
C HIS A 327 -11.79 -11.31 12.05
N LEU A 328 -12.38 -10.66 11.03
CA LEU A 328 -13.32 -11.26 10.09
C LEU A 328 -12.78 -12.57 9.51
N ILE A 329 -11.56 -12.56 8.99
CA ILE A 329 -10.89 -13.76 8.45
C ILE A 329 -10.79 -14.89 9.46
N ARG A 330 -10.56 -14.58 10.74
CA ARG A 330 -10.49 -15.62 11.79
C ARG A 330 -11.85 -16.16 12.16
N VAL A 331 -12.89 -15.32 12.13
CA VAL A 331 -14.28 -15.71 12.42
C VAL A 331 -14.79 -16.61 11.31
N ALA A 332 -14.72 -16.18 10.04
CA ALA A 332 -15.08 -16.99 8.87
C ALA A 332 -14.39 -18.37 8.88
N TYR A 333 -13.09 -18.37 9.18
CA TYR A 333 -12.33 -19.62 9.29
C TYR A 333 -12.84 -20.54 10.41
N ALA A 334 -13.12 -19.97 11.59
CA ALA A 334 -13.55 -20.74 12.75
C ALA A 334 -14.96 -21.33 12.57
N GLU A 335 -15.84 -20.66 11.83
CA GLU A 335 -17.17 -21.15 11.48
C GLU A 335 -17.08 -22.40 10.59
N HIS A 336 -16.26 -22.36 9.54
CA HIS A 336 -16.04 -23.51 8.67
C HIS A 336 -15.36 -24.71 9.35
N VAL A 337 -14.50 -24.48 10.36
CA VAL A 337 -13.88 -25.58 11.12
C VAL A 337 -14.90 -26.25 12.05
N LYS A 338 -15.89 -25.51 12.55
CA LYS A 338 -16.96 -26.04 13.40
C LYS A 338 -18.06 -26.75 12.60
N ASP A 339 -18.28 -26.36 11.35
CA ASP A 339 -19.34 -26.92 10.49
C ASP A 339 -18.80 -27.38 9.11
N PRO A 340 -18.09 -28.53 9.03
CA PRO A 340 -17.51 -29.02 7.78
C PRO A 340 -18.55 -29.52 6.75
N SER A 341 -19.82 -29.66 7.15
CA SER A 341 -20.95 -30.01 6.27
C SER A 341 -21.73 -28.75 5.93
N GLY A 342 -21.39 -28.07 4.83
CA GLY A 342 -22.01 -26.82 4.38
C GLY A 342 -23.52 -26.90 4.10
N ALA A 343 -24.34 -26.98 5.15
CA ALA A 343 -25.76 -26.72 5.12
C ALA A 343 -25.97 -25.27 5.54
N GLY A 344 -25.95 -24.37 4.55
CA GLY A 344 -26.24 -22.96 4.77
C GLY A 344 -27.60 -22.77 5.42
N LEU A 345 -27.64 -21.93 6.46
CA LEU A 345 -28.88 -21.34 6.96
C LEU A 345 -28.69 -19.83 7.02
N THR A 346 -29.28 -19.20 6.01
CA THR A 346 -29.66 -17.78 6.00
C THR A 346 -30.54 -17.46 7.21
N GLY A 347 -30.23 -16.38 7.92
CA GLY A 347 -31.22 -15.61 8.68
C GLY A 347 -31.21 -15.77 10.20
N THR A 348 -30.75 -14.73 10.88
CA THR A 348 -31.35 -14.08 12.07
C THR A 348 -32.00 -14.96 13.15
N ALA A 349 -31.33 -14.94 14.32
CA ALA A 349 -31.87 -15.08 15.69
C ALA A 349 -32.49 -16.43 16.14
N ALA A 350 -32.04 -16.84 17.34
CA ALA A 350 -32.40 -18.05 18.11
C ALA A 350 -31.77 -19.35 17.54
N VAL A 351 -31.17 -20.24 18.33
CA VAL A 351 -31.82 -20.96 19.43
C VAL A 351 -30.79 -21.41 20.47
N ALA A 352 -31.03 -21.01 21.70
CA ALA A 352 -30.54 -21.67 22.90
C ALA A 352 -31.06 -23.13 22.95
N ALA A 353 -30.23 -24.04 23.46
CA ALA A 353 -30.52 -25.45 23.78
C ALA A 353 -30.31 -26.48 22.65
N ALA A 354 -29.20 -27.21 22.75
CA ALA A 354 -29.15 -28.64 22.42
C ALA A 354 -28.08 -29.32 23.30
N TYR A 355 -28.56 -29.90 24.39
CA TYR A 355 -27.87 -30.70 25.39
C TYR A 355 -27.78 -32.16 24.89
N GLU A 356 -26.55 -32.64 24.69
CA GLU A 356 -25.92 -33.96 24.98
C GLU A 356 -26.68 -35.31 24.78
N PRO A 357 -26.00 -36.47 24.54
CA PRO A 357 -24.78 -36.91 25.26
C PRO A 357 -23.72 -37.77 24.53
N ARG A 358 -22.46 -37.70 25.00
CA ARG A 358 -21.58 -38.84 25.35
C ARG A 358 -20.11 -38.42 25.54
N SER A 359 -19.78 -37.94 26.74
CA SER A 359 -18.61 -38.40 27.51
C SER A 359 -18.66 -37.71 28.89
N SER A 360 -18.31 -38.46 29.93
CA SER A 360 -18.58 -38.17 31.33
C SER A 360 -17.63 -37.15 31.97
N HIS A 361 -17.46 -35.98 31.35
CA HIS A 361 -16.82 -34.82 31.97
C HIS A 361 -17.51 -33.54 31.46
N PRO A 362 -17.89 -32.59 32.35
CA PRO A 362 -18.50 -31.34 31.91
C PRO A 362 -17.45 -30.57 31.09
N HIS A 363 -17.65 -30.52 29.78
CA HIS A 363 -16.85 -29.71 28.87
C HIS A 363 -17.16 -28.23 29.18
N LEU A 364 -16.41 -27.67 30.12
CA LEU A 364 -16.38 -26.24 30.43
C LEU A 364 -15.96 -25.52 29.16
N SER A 365 -16.95 -25.12 28.36
CA SER A 365 -16.74 -24.30 27.18
C SER A 365 -15.84 -23.12 27.56
N ALA A 366 -14.93 -22.76 26.66
CA ALA A 366 -13.98 -21.65 26.76
C ALA A 366 -14.65 -20.25 26.85
N GLN A 367 -15.65 -20.09 27.71
CA GLN A 367 -16.45 -18.88 27.91
C GLN A 367 -15.73 -17.85 28.78
N SER A 368 -14.68 -18.23 29.52
CA SER A 368 -13.86 -17.26 30.24
C SER A 368 -12.38 -17.63 30.21
N SER A 369 -11.55 -16.62 29.92
CA SER A 369 -10.09 -16.75 29.78
C SER A 369 -9.40 -17.29 31.03
N MET A 370 -10.07 -17.24 32.19
CA MET A 370 -9.60 -17.83 33.45
C MET A 370 -9.58 -19.36 33.41
N PHE A 371 -10.54 -19.99 32.73
CA PHE A 371 -10.61 -21.46 32.61
C PHE A 371 -9.64 -21.99 31.55
N THR A 372 -9.10 -21.14 30.67
CA THR A 372 -8.00 -21.50 29.75
C THR A 372 -6.74 -21.93 30.50
N LEU A 373 -6.56 -21.52 31.76
CA LEU A 373 -5.46 -22.00 32.63
C LEU A 373 -5.63 -23.47 33.05
N LEU A 374 -6.86 -23.98 33.01
CA LEU A 374 -7.22 -25.35 33.40
C LEU A 374 -7.52 -26.25 32.18
N GLY A 375 -7.56 -25.67 30.98
CA GLY A 375 -7.84 -26.40 29.74
C GLY A 375 -6.64 -27.23 29.27
N ASP A 376 -6.91 -28.29 28.53
CA ASP A 376 -5.86 -29.13 27.95
C ASP A 376 -5.06 -28.32 26.89
N PRO A 377 -3.73 -28.45 26.82
CA PRO A 377 -2.91 -27.77 25.82
C PRO A 377 -3.26 -28.16 24.37
N ALA A 378 -4.04 -29.23 24.18
CA ALA A 378 -4.55 -29.66 22.89
C ALA A 378 -5.74 -28.80 22.38
N ASP A 379 -6.44 -28.06 23.24
CA ASP A 379 -7.49 -27.08 22.87
C ASP A 379 -6.89 -25.75 22.39
N SER A 380 -5.75 -25.84 21.71
CA SER A 380 -5.07 -24.74 21.07
C SER A 380 -5.97 -24.09 20.00
N PRO A 381 -5.84 -22.77 19.76
CA PRO A 381 -6.65 -22.07 18.75
C PRO A 381 -6.52 -22.78 17.41
N ALA A 382 -7.67 -23.06 16.78
CA ALA A 382 -7.84 -23.84 15.56
C ALA A 382 -6.64 -23.76 14.60
N ASP A 383 -6.11 -24.90 14.17
CA ASP A 383 -4.99 -24.99 13.26
C ASP A 383 -5.29 -24.26 11.93
N LEU A 384 -4.89 -22.99 11.83
CA LEU A 384 -5.11 -22.07 10.69
C LEU A 384 -4.46 -22.53 9.35
N LYS A 385 -3.92 -23.74 9.32
CA LYS A 385 -3.18 -24.35 8.22
C LYS A 385 -4.05 -25.24 7.33
N VAL A 386 -5.23 -25.64 7.80
CA VAL A 386 -6.16 -26.44 6.99
C VAL A 386 -6.72 -25.57 5.87
N ALA A 387 -6.63 -26.06 4.63
CA ALA A 387 -7.18 -25.40 3.45
C ALA A 387 -8.69 -25.65 3.37
N ILE A 388 -9.47 -24.57 3.30
CA ILE A 388 -10.93 -24.63 3.26
C ILE A 388 -11.39 -24.17 1.88
N PRO A 389 -12.19 -24.96 1.15
CA PRO A 389 -12.76 -24.54 -0.13
C PRO A 389 -13.77 -23.40 0.10
N HIS A 390 -13.88 -22.46 -0.85
CA HIS A 390 -14.82 -21.32 -0.81
C HIS A 390 -14.61 -20.24 0.27
N LEU A 391 -13.68 -20.41 1.21
CA LEU A 391 -13.32 -19.39 2.21
C LEU A 391 -12.97 -18.02 1.59
N LYS A 392 -12.38 -18.02 0.39
CA LYS A 392 -12.02 -16.78 -0.31
C LYS A 392 -13.25 -15.95 -0.71
N SER A 393 -14.32 -16.58 -1.21
CA SER A 393 -15.53 -15.85 -1.61
C SER A 393 -16.26 -15.28 -0.40
N GLU A 394 -16.30 -16.05 0.69
CA GLU A 394 -16.92 -15.62 1.95
C GLU A 394 -16.19 -14.42 2.56
N ILE A 395 -14.86 -14.47 2.70
CA ILE A 395 -14.09 -13.32 3.21
C ILE A 395 -14.29 -12.07 2.33
N ILE A 396 -14.36 -12.23 1.01
CA ILE A 396 -14.60 -11.08 0.11
C ILE A 396 -16.00 -10.49 0.35
N GLN A 397 -17.00 -11.34 0.58
CA GLN A 397 -18.36 -10.92 0.90
C GLN A 397 -18.42 -10.24 2.27
N GLU A 398 -17.82 -10.81 3.32
CA GLU A 398 -17.79 -10.19 4.65
C GLU A 398 -17.09 -8.84 4.66
N ILE A 399 -15.98 -8.69 3.92
CA ILE A 399 -15.30 -7.39 3.80
C ILE A 399 -16.18 -6.39 3.03
N GLN A 400 -16.97 -6.85 2.05
CA GLN A 400 -17.90 -6.00 1.31
C GLN A 400 -19.07 -5.54 2.21
N GLU A 401 -19.66 -6.44 2.98
CA GLU A 401 -20.69 -6.10 3.99
C GLU A 401 -20.14 -5.12 5.03
N PHE A 402 -18.89 -5.28 5.46
CA PHE A 402 -18.23 -4.32 6.34
C PHE A 402 -18.03 -2.93 5.69
N ILE A 403 -17.74 -2.87 4.38
CA ILE A 403 -17.65 -1.59 3.66
C ILE A 403 -19.02 -0.91 3.60
N GLU A 404 -20.08 -1.66 3.33
CA GLU A 404 -21.46 -1.15 3.33
C GLU A 404 -21.87 -0.65 4.73
N GLU A 405 -21.51 -1.39 5.79
CA GLU A 405 -21.70 -0.95 7.18
C GLU A 405 -20.98 0.39 7.47
N LEU A 406 -19.76 0.56 6.97
CA LEU A 406 -19.02 1.81 7.11
C LEU A 406 -19.76 2.97 6.42
N GLU A 407 -20.26 2.76 5.20
CA GLU A 407 -20.99 3.78 4.43
C GLU A 407 -22.29 4.23 5.13
N ASP A 408 -23.03 3.29 5.71
CA ASP A 408 -24.29 3.54 6.44
C ASP A 408 -24.07 4.03 7.89
N MET A 409 -22.84 4.08 8.38
CA MET A 409 -22.55 4.52 9.76
C MET A 409 -23.14 5.91 10.07
N TYR A 410 -23.05 6.87 9.15
CA TYR A 410 -23.52 8.23 9.41
C TYR A 410 -25.04 8.31 9.58
N THR A 411 -25.79 7.54 8.81
CA THR A 411 -27.26 7.51 8.90
C THR A 411 -27.68 6.82 10.19
N ASN A 412 -27.03 5.71 10.56
CA ASN A 412 -27.30 4.99 11.81
C ASN A 412 -27.02 5.83 13.06
N ILE A 413 -25.93 6.61 13.08
CA ILE A 413 -25.67 7.53 14.19
C ILE A 413 -26.68 8.68 14.20
N ALA A 414 -27.04 9.22 13.03
CA ALA A 414 -27.95 10.36 12.95
C ALA A 414 -29.38 10.03 13.42
N THR A 415 -29.87 8.80 13.22
CA THR A 415 -31.21 8.39 13.68
C THR A 415 -31.34 8.42 15.21
N GLN A 416 -30.26 8.11 15.94
CA GLN A 416 -30.21 8.16 17.41
C GLN A 416 -30.32 9.59 17.97
N ALA A 417 -30.17 10.63 17.14
CA ALA A 417 -30.22 12.02 17.59
C ALA A 417 -31.53 12.43 18.26
N MET A 418 -32.63 11.78 17.88
CA MET A 418 -33.96 12.05 18.44
C MET A 418 -34.10 11.68 19.91
N ASP A 419 -33.26 10.78 20.42
CA ASP A 419 -33.34 10.35 21.83
C ASP A 419 -32.50 11.26 22.75
N HIS A 420 -31.54 11.99 22.18
CA HIS A 420 -30.58 12.80 22.95
C HIS A 420 -30.82 14.31 22.90
N ILE A 421 -31.35 14.84 21.79
CA ILE A 421 -31.49 16.30 21.59
C ILE A 421 -32.94 16.74 21.76
N HIS A 422 -33.28 17.48 22.80
CA HIS A 422 -34.65 17.99 23.00
C HIS A 422 -34.82 19.44 22.52
N SER A 423 -36.08 19.87 22.37
CA SER A 423 -36.39 21.23 21.97
C SER A 423 -35.96 22.25 23.02
N ASN A 424 -35.53 23.43 22.58
CA ASN A 424 -35.04 24.55 23.39
C ASN A 424 -33.76 24.26 24.20
N GLU A 425 -33.03 23.19 23.89
CA GLU A 425 -31.72 22.95 24.46
C GLU A 425 -30.63 23.82 23.80
N VAL A 426 -29.60 24.15 24.56
CA VAL A 426 -28.37 24.79 24.07
C VAL A 426 -27.27 23.75 24.04
N ILE A 427 -26.81 23.41 22.85
CA ILE A 427 -25.77 22.40 22.62
C ILE A 427 -24.46 23.11 22.27
N MET A 428 -23.35 22.70 22.86
CA MET A 428 -22.02 23.17 22.44
C MET A 428 -21.30 22.09 21.63
N THR A 429 -20.63 22.50 20.54
CA THR A 429 -19.83 21.61 19.68
C THR A 429 -18.54 22.30 19.25
N ALA A 430 -17.54 21.54 18.83
CA ALA A 430 -16.21 22.05 18.49
C ALA A 430 -15.75 21.57 17.10
N GLY A 431 -15.14 22.48 16.34
CA GLY A 431 -14.56 22.19 15.04
C GLY A 431 -15.59 21.72 14.01
N CYS A 432 -15.14 20.88 13.07
CA CYS A 432 -15.99 20.34 12.01
C CYS A 432 -15.92 18.80 11.99
N SER A 433 -17.00 18.17 12.46
CA SER A 433 -17.20 16.73 12.42
C SER A 433 -18.47 16.41 11.63
N LYS A 434 -18.32 15.74 10.48
CA LYS A 434 -19.45 15.34 9.62
C LYS A 434 -20.48 14.47 10.37
N THR A 435 -20.02 13.63 11.31
CA THR A 435 -20.92 12.82 12.15
C THR A 435 -21.80 13.70 13.03
N VAL A 436 -21.22 14.70 13.70
CA VAL A 436 -21.96 15.61 14.59
C VAL A 436 -22.87 16.54 13.78
N GLU A 437 -22.39 17.03 12.62
CA GLU A 437 -23.19 17.85 11.71
C GLU A 437 -24.48 17.14 11.30
N LEU A 438 -24.37 15.89 10.81
CA LEU A 438 -25.52 15.09 10.37
C LEU A 438 -26.44 14.73 11.54
N PHE A 439 -25.87 14.44 12.71
CA PHE A 439 -26.61 14.18 13.94
C PHE A 439 -27.49 15.38 14.35
N LEU A 440 -26.92 16.59 14.37
CA LEU A 440 -27.65 17.82 14.67
C LEU A 440 -28.69 18.13 13.59
N LYS A 441 -28.33 18.02 12.30
CA LYS A 441 -29.26 18.25 11.18
C LYS A 441 -30.44 17.28 11.19
N PHE A 442 -30.24 16.04 11.62
CA PHE A 442 -31.33 15.07 11.72
C PHE A 442 -32.33 15.44 12.83
N ALA A 443 -31.83 15.82 14.01
CA ALA A 443 -32.69 16.30 15.10
C ALA A 443 -33.45 17.59 14.74
N ALA A 444 -32.81 18.50 13.99
CA ALA A 444 -33.39 19.78 13.57
C ALA A 444 -34.62 19.64 12.67
N LYS A 445 -34.81 18.49 12.01
CA LYS A 445 -36.01 18.23 11.19
C LYS A 445 -37.30 18.22 12.01
N LYS A 446 -37.22 17.86 13.30
CA LYS A 446 -38.39 17.71 14.19
C LYS A 446 -38.34 18.62 15.41
N ARG A 447 -37.17 19.09 15.83
CA ARG A 447 -36.96 19.85 17.06
C ARG A 447 -36.22 21.14 16.77
N GLN A 448 -36.57 22.20 17.51
CA GLN A 448 -35.91 23.50 17.43
C GLN A 448 -35.02 23.65 18.67
N PHE A 449 -33.73 23.91 18.46
CA PHE A 449 -32.73 24.04 19.52
C PHE A 449 -31.61 24.96 19.06
N LYS A 450 -30.72 25.34 19.98
CA LYS A 450 -29.60 26.25 19.71
C LYS A 450 -28.28 25.51 19.75
N VAL A 451 -27.36 25.89 18.87
CA VAL A 451 -26.01 25.31 18.83
C VAL A 451 -24.96 26.40 18.94
N ILE A 452 -24.11 26.30 19.95
CA ILE A 452 -22.90 27.10 20.12
C ILE A 452 -21.75 26.31 19.49
N VAL A 453 -21.17 26.85 18.42
CA VAL A 453 -20.03 26.26 17.71
C VAL A 453 -18.77 26.99 18.14
N VAL A 454 -17.79 26.24 18.63
CA VAL A 454 -16.45 26.74 18.92
C VAL A 454 -15.60 26.65 17.65
N GLU A 455 -14.91 27.73 17.30
CA GLU A 455 -14.19 27.83 16.01
C GLU A 455 -12.98 26.89 15.86
N SER A 456 -12.34 26.48 16.97
CA SER A 456 -11.15 25.63 16.99
C SER A 456 -9.96 26.25 16.24
N ALA A 457 -9.51 27.41 16.71
CA ALA A 457 -8.27 28.03 16.27
C ALA A 457 -7.09 27.07 16.59
N PRO A 458 -6.08 26.97 15.71
CA PRO A 458 -5.82 27.78 14.52
C PRO A 458 -6.45 27.25 13.23
N SER A 459 -7.22 26.16 13.29
CA SER A 459 -7.78 25.50 12.09
C SER A 459 -9.04 26.18 11.56
N TYR A 460 -9.76 26.91 12.41
CA TYR A 460 -11.01 27.64 12.12
C TYR A 460 -12.10 26.80 11.44
N ARG A 461 -12.03 25.46 11.55
CA ARG A 461 -12.98 24.56 10.90
C ARG A 461 -14.39 24.69 11.46
N GLY A 462 -14.56 25.21 12.66
CA GLY A 462 -15.89 25.48 13.23
C GLY A 462 -16.70 26.49 12.42
N HIS A 463 -16.06 27.35 11.62
CA HIS A 463 -16.76 28.31 10.75
C HIS A 463 -17.57 27.58 9.67
N GLU A 464 -16.99 26.55 9.06
CA GLU A 464 -17.67 25.69 8.07
C GLU A 464 -18.89 24.99 8.69
N MET A 465 -18.71 24.42 9.89
CA MET A 465 -19.80 23.78 10.63
C MET A 465 -20.93 24.75 10.95
N ALA A 466 -20.61 25.95 11.45
CA ALA A 466 -21.61 26.96 11.79
C ALA A 466 -22.43 27.38 10.56
N LEU A 467 -21.78 27.60 9.41
CA LEU A 467 -22.46 27.90 8.15
C LEU A 467 -23.34 26.73 7.69
N ALA A 468 -22.86 25.49 7.79
CA ALA A 468 -23.60 24.30 7.40
C ALA A 468 -24.85 24.05 8.26
N LEU A 469 -24.78 24.35 9.56
CA LEU A 469 -25.91 24.24 10.49
C LEU A 469 -26.90 25.41 10.33
N SER A 470 -26.39 26.63 10.13
CA SER A 470 -27.21 27.82 9.83
C SER A 470 -28.02 27.64 8.55
N GLY A 471 -27.38 27.12 7.49
CA GLY A 471 -28.05 26.79 6.22
C GLY A 471 -29.13 25.71 6.35
N ALA A 472 -29.11 24.90 7.42
CA ALA A 472 -30.15 23.93 7.75
C ALA A 472 -31.26 24.49 8.65
N GLY A 473 -31.21 25.79 9.00
CA GLY A 473 -32.22 26.48 9.81
C GLY A 473 -32.05 26.33 11.32
N ILE A 474 -30.85 25.96 11.80
CA ILE A 474 -30.55 25.83 13.24
C ILE A 474 -30.02 27.17 13.77
N ASP A 475 -30.55 27.62 14.93
CA ASP A 475 -30.06 28.83 15.63
C ASP A 475 -28.62 28.58 16.11
N THR A 476 -27.65 29.15 15.39
CA THR A 476 -26.23 28.83 15.52
C THR A 476 -25.44 30.06 15.93
N THR A 477 -24.65 29.93 16.98
CA THR A 477 -23.77 30.98 17.49
C THR A 477 -22.33 30.52 17.39
N LEU A 478 -21.48 31.26 16.68
CA LEU A 478 -20.05 30.97 16.59
C LEU A 478 -19.31 31.74 17.70
N ILE A 479 -18.41 31.06 18.41
CA ILE A 479 -17.60 31.66 19.48
C ILE A 479 -16.10 31.34 19.32
N PRO A 480 -15.20 32.21 19.80
CA PRO A 480 -13.79 31.88 19.91
C PRO A 480 -13.54 30.88 21.04
N ASP A 481 -12.42 30.14 20.96
CA ASP A 481 -12.06 29.12 21.96
C ASP A 481 -11.93 29.72 23.39
N SER A 482 -11.51 30.98 23.51
CA SER A 482 -11.39 31.70 24.78
C SER A 482 -12.73 31.99 25.48
N ALA A 483 -13.84 31.99 24.73
CA ALA A 483 -15.17 32.26 25.27
C ALA A 483 -15.89 30.98 25.75
N VAL A 484 -15.28 29.80 25.57
CA VAL A 484 -15.88 28.50 25.95
C VAL A 484 -16.33 28.50 27.40
N PHE A 485 -15.45 28.84 28.33
CA PHE A 485 -15.76 28.81 29.77
C PHE A 485 -16.85 29.83 30.15
N ALA A 486 -16.82 31.02 29.54
CA ALA A 486 -17.82 32.07 29.80
C ALA A 486 -19.23 31.68 29.31
N MET A 487 -19.30 30.95 28.20
CA MET A 487 -20.56 30.49 27.61
C MET A 487 -21.06 29.18 28.21
N MET A 488 -20.18 28.40 28.83
CA MET A 488 -20.48 27.06 29.35
C MET A 488 -21.66 27.05 30.34
N ALA A 489 -21.81 28.08 31.17
CA ALA A 489 -22.92 28.18 32.14
C ALA A 489 -24.33 28.19 31.51
N ARG A 490 -24.45 28.43 30.20
CA ARG A 490 -25.72 28.44 29.46
C ARG A 490 -25.95 27.15 28.65
N VAL A 491 -24.96 26.27 28.58
CA VAL A 491 -24.98 25.05 27.77
C VAL A 491 -25.65 23.92 28.55
N ASN A 492 -26.48 23.13 27.89
CA ASN A 492 -27.13 21.96 28.48
C ASN A 492 -26.38 20.66 28.20
N LYS A 493 -25.75 20.54 27.02
CA LYS A 493 -24.98 19.37 26.60
C LYS A 493 -23.81 19.77 25.72
N VAL A 494 -22.70 19.07 25.85
CA VAL A 494 -21.58 19.18 24.91
C VAL A 494 -21.60 17.96 23.99
N ILE A 495 -21.59 18.18 22.68
CA ILE A 495 -21.55 17.12 21.66
C ILE A 495 -20.29 17.29 20.81
N LEU A 496 -19.35 16.35 20.95
CA LEU A 496 -18.07 16.37 20.26
C LEU A 496 -17.95 15.23 19.25
N GLY A 497 -17.18 15.51 18.19
CA GLY A 497 -16.63 14.46 17.34
C GLY A 497 -15.30 13.97 17.90
N THR A 498 -14.86 12.80 17.46
CA THR A 498 -13.53 12.28 17.78
C THR A 498 -12.79 11.83 16.52
N SER A 499 -11.47 11.86 16.55
CA SER A 499 -10.63 11.25 15.51
C SER A 499 -10.36 9.78 15.82
N ALA A 500 -10.11 9.45 17.09
CA ALA A 500 -9.92 8.08 17.57
C ALA A 500 -10.36 7.89 19.02
N ILE A 501 -10.78 6.67 19.36
CA ILE A 501 -11.11 6.25 20.72
C ILE A 501 -10.06 5.21 21.13
N LEU A 502 -9.40 5.37 22.26
CA LEU A 502 -8.33 4.48 22.74
C LEU A 502 -8.87 3.36 23.63
N ALA A 503 -8.02 2.38 23.95
CA ALA A 503 -8.40 1.19 24.70
C ALA A 503 -8.90 1.50 26.12
N ASN A 504 -8.43 2.58 26.74
CA ASN A 504 -8.88 3.04 28.04
C ASN A 504 -10.18 3.88 28.00
N GLY A 505 -10.75 4.09 26.81
CA GLY A 505 -11.90 4.97 26.59
C GLY A 505 -11.53 6.44 26.37
N GLY A 506 -10.25 6.81 26.46
CA GLY A 506 -9.80 8.17 26.16
C GLY A 506 -9.92 8.51 24.67
N LEU A 507 -9.89 9.80 24.33
CA LEU A 507 -10.10 10.27 22.97
C LEU A 507 -8.91 11.01 22.43
N ILE A 508 -8.68 10.82 21.14
CA ILE A 508 -7.87 11.73 20.34
C ILE A 508 -8.84 12.59 19.54
N SER A 509 -8.97 13.85 19.92
CA SER A 509 -9.87 14.81 19.28
C SER A 509 -9.07 15.99 18.72
N LEU A 510 -9.74 16.95 18.08
CA LEU A 510 -9.13 18.20 17.63
C LEU A 510 -8.55 18.98 18.81
N SER A 511 -7.47 19.74 18.55
CA SER A 511 -6.87 20.68 19.50
C SER A 511 -7.93 21.56 20.19
N GLY A 512 -7.82 21.69 21.52
CA GLY A 512 -8.74 22.48 22.35
C GLY A 512 -9.97 21.71 22.83
N SER A 513 -10.16 20.45 22.43
CA SER A 513 -11.24 19.60 22.95
C SER A 513 -11.11 19.36 24.45
N GLN A 514 -9.90 19.21 24.98
CA GLN A 514 -9.69 19.00 26.41
C GLN A 514 -10.20 20.20 27.23
N MET A 515 -9.93 21.43 26.77
CA MET A 515 -10.42 22.65 27.45
C MET A 515 -11.95 22.72 27.52
N ILE A 516 -12.63 22.30 26.45
CA ILE A 516 -14.10 22.28 26.40
C ILE A 516 -14.65 21.26 27.39
N VAL A 517 -14.04 20.09 27.43
CA VAL A 517 -14.47 18.98 28.28
C VAL A 517 -14.20 19.26 29.76
N GLU A 518 -13.06 19.87 30.09
CA GLU A 518 -12.77 20.34 31.45
C GLU A 518 -13.75 21.41 31.92
N ALA A 519 -14.06 22.38 31.05
CA ALA A 519 -15.07 23.40 31.35
C ALA A 519 -16.45 22.76 31.55
N ALA A 520 -16.83 21.78 30.73
CA ALA A 520 -18.09 21.06 30.87
C ALA A 520 -18.15 20.29 32.21
N LYS A 521 -17.06 19.62 32.59
CA LYS A 521 -16.95 18.94 33.87
C LYS A 521 -17.10 19.89 35.06
N HIS A 522 -16.43 21.05 35.01
CA HIS A 522 -16.54 22.08 36.04
C HIS A 522 -17.99 22.57 36.23
N HIS A 523 -18.75 22.67 35.13
CA HIS A 523 -20.16 23.05 35.14
C HIS A 523 -21.14 21.87 35.29
N SER A 524 -20.64 20.65 35.49
CA SER A 524 -21.46 19.42 35.56
C SER A 524 -22.38 19.22 34.35
N ILE A 525 -21.89 19.58 33.17
CA ILE A 525 -22.60 19.42 31.90
C ILE A 525 -22.18 18.10 31.26
N PRO A 526 -23.14 17.27 30.80
CA PRO A 526 -22.82 15.99 30.19
C PRO A 526 -22.10 16.17 28.84
N VAL A 527 -21.04 15.39 28.65
CA VAL A 527 -20.22 15.33 27.43
C VAL A 527 -20.58 14.06 26.65
N ILE A 528 -21.10 14.27 25.45
CA ILE A 528 -21.52 13.22 24.52
C ILE A 528 -20.56 13.22 23.33
N VAL A 529 -20.11 12.03 22.93
CA VAL A 529 -19.13 11.88 21.86
C VAL A 529 -19.70 11.01 20.75
N CYS A 530 -19.82 11.60 19.55
CA CYS A 530 -20.33 10.89 18.38
C CYS A 530 -19.17 10.39 17.51
N GLY A 531 -19.09 9.07 17.33
CA GLY A 531 -18.04 8.46 16.53
C GLY A 531 -18.34 7.01 16.15
N GLY A 532 -17.98 6.64 14.92
CA GLY A 532 -18.08 5.26 14.47
C GLY A 532 -17.09 4.33 15.14
N ILE A 533 -17.46 3.05 15.22
CA ILE A 533 -16.67 2.01 15.88
C ILE A 533 -15.33 1.77 15.19
N PHE A 534 -15.22 2.07 13.89
CA PHE A 534 -13.95 1.96 13.18
C PHE A 534 -12.84 2.90 13.73
N LYS A 535 -13.22 3.93 14.50
CA LYS A 535 -12.30 4.82 15.21
C LYS A 535 -11.79 4.24 16.54
N LEU A 536 -12.40 3.15 17.02
CA LEU A 536 -11.99 2.46 18.25
C LEU A 536 -10.69 1.70 18.01
N SER A 537 -9.67 2.04 18.80
CA SER A 537 -8.33 1.47 18.72
C SER A 537 -7.97 0.74 20.01
N PRO A 538 -7.38 -0.47 19.92
CA PRO A 538 -6.88 -1.19 21.08
C PRO A 538 -5.53 -0.65 21.58
N VAL A 539 -5.06 0.48 21.05
CA VAL A 539 -3.82 1.12 21.51
C VAL A 539 -4.08 1.82 22.85
N PHE A 540 -3.19 1.61 23.81
CA PHE A 540 -3.25 2.26 25.12
C PHE A 540 -2.35 3.51 25.12
N PRO A 541 -2.81 4.64 25.68
CA PRO A 541 -2.01 5.86 25.80
C PRO A 541 -0.98 5.71 26.94
N PHE A 542 0.19 5.13 26.64
CA PHE A 542 1.30 5.11 27.61
C PHE A 542 2.02 6.44 27.71
N ASP A 543 2.06 7.18 26.61
CA ASP A 543 2.72 8.48 26.47
C ASP A 543 1.78 9.41 25.70
N GLU A 544 1.18 10.37 26.41
CA GLU A 544 0.19 11.30 25.85
C GLU A 544 0.82 12.24 24.81
N ASP A 545 2.08 12.65 25.01
CA ASP A 545 2.81 13.53 24.09
C ASP A 545 3.02 12.86 22.72
N SER A 546 3.18 11.53 22.70
CA SER A 546 3.37 10.77 21.48
C SER A 546 2.13 10.74 20.57
N LEU A 547 0.93 10.97 21.13
CA LEU A 547 -0.35 10.88 20.43
C LEU A 547 -0.61 12.11 19.54
N ASN A 548 -0.01 13.25 19.90
CA ASN A 548 -0.26 14.49 19.19
C ASN A 548 0.56 14.61 17.91
N THR A 549 -0.01 15.19 16.86
CA THR A 549 0.71 15.49 15.61
C THR A 549 0.94 16.98 15.52
N LEU A 550 2.20 17.41 15.46
CA LEU A 550 2.54 18.80 15.19
C LEU A 550 2.40 19.09 13.68
N VAL A 551 1.68 20.16 13.37
CA VAL A 551 1.46 20.67 12.01
C VAL A 551 2.32 21.91 11.79
N SER A 552 2.37 22.41 10.56
CA SER A 552 3.07 23.64 10.21
C SER A 552 2.67 24.78 11.18
N PRO A 553 3.62 25.53 11.74
CA PRO A 553 3.34 26.67 12.61
C PRO A 553 2.70 27.86 11.89
N ASP A 554 2.68 27.84 10.56
CA ASP A 554 2.17 28.91 9.71
C ASP A 554 0.72 29.31 10.02
N SER A 555 -0.13 28.36 10.43
CA SER A 555 -1.52 28.67 10.82
C SER A 555 -1.62 29.41 12.15
N VAL A 556 -0.58 29.38 12.99
CA VAL A 556 -0.53 30.09 14.28
C VAL A 556 0.12 31.45 14.10
N LEU A 557 1.27 31.50 13.39
CA LEU A 557 1.97 32.73 13.07
C LEU A 557 2.50 32.64 11.63
N SER A 558 2.03 33.55 10.77
CA SER A 558 2.48 33.62 9.37
C SER A 558 4.00 33.81 9.31
N PHE A 559 4.62 33.09 8.36
CA PHE A 559 6.04 33.19 8.06
C PHE A 559 6.49 34.61 7.66
N ASP A 560 5.57 35.45 7.17
CA ASP A 560 5.85 36.84 6.77
C ASP A 560 6.38 37.71 7.94
N ASN A 561 6.17 37.27 9.19
CA ASN A 561 6.61 37.98 10.39
C ASN A 561 8.12 37.81 10.69
N GLY A 562 8.90 37.20 9.78
CA GLY A 562 10.37 37.28 9.69
C GLY A 562 11.11 37.16 11.02
N ASP A 563 11.71 38.26 11.47
CA ASP A 563 12.52 38.36 12.71
C ASP A 563 11.82 37.84 13.97
N ALA A 564 10.48 37.85 14.03
CA ALA A 564 9.72 37.33 15.15
C ALA A 564 9.69 35.79 15.17
N VAL A 565 9.59 35.15 14.00
CA VAL A 565 9.59 33.68 13.85
C VAL A 565 10.94 33.10 14.28
N ALA A 566 12.04 33.85 14.08
CA ALA A 566 13.38 33.41 14.47
C ALA A 566 13.65 33.42 15.98
N LYS A 567 12.83 34.14 16.77
CA LYS A 567 13.05 34.35 18.21
C LYS A 567 12.05 33.62 19.09
N VAL A 568 10.99 33.05 18.52
CA VAL A 568 9.88 32.42 19.23
C VAL A 568 9.76 30.98 18.79
N GLU A 569 9.68 30.05 19.75
CA GLU A 569 9.31 28.67 19.47
C GLU A 569 7.79 28.58 19.27
N ILE A 570 7.37 28.22 18.07
CA ILE A 570 5.96 28.15 17.69
C ILE A 570 5.57 26.69 17.53
N VAL A 571 4.62 26.25 18.34
CA VAL A 571 4.12 24.87 18.35
C VAL A 571 2.66 24.88 17.92
N ASN A 572 2.31 23.99 16.99
CA ASN A 572 0.95 23.84 16.48
C ASN A 572 0.48 22.37 16.62
N PRO A 573 -0.10 22.00 17.77
CA PRO A 573 -0.70 20.69 17.96
C PRO A 573 -1.99 20.57 17.15
N GLN A 574 -2.12 19.50 16.38
CA GLN A 574 -3.34 19.22 15.61
C GLN A 574 -4.43 18.56 16.45
N TYR A 575 -4.02 17.68 17.36
CA TYR A 575 -4.91 16.86 18.15
C TYR A 575 -4.73 17.15 19.64
N ASP A 576 -5.67 16.67 20.42
CA ASP A 576 -5.69 16.76 21.87
C ASP A 576 -6.08 15.41 22.45
N TYR A 577 -5.56 15.10 23.63
CA TYR A 577 -5.95 13.91 24.38
C TYR A 577 -7.01 14.27 25.42
N VAL A 578 -8.15 13.57 25.37
CA VAL A 578 -9.22 13.71 26.36
C VAL A 578 -9.30 12.46 27.22
N ALA A 579 -9.16 12.63 28.53
CA ALA A 579 -9.22 11.53 29.47
C ALA A 579 -10.63 10.92 29.54
N PRO A 580 -10.76 9.60 29.76
CA PRO A 580 -12.05 8.90 29.78
C PRO A 580 -13.01 9.38 30.89
N GLU A 581 -12.48 9.91 31.99
CA GLU A 581 -13.26 10.33 33.18
C GLU A 581 -14.18 11.54 32.93
N PHE A 582 -13.93 12.26 31.84
CA PHE A 582 -14.71 13.42 31.46
C PHE A 582 -15.79 13.13 30.42
N ILE A 583 -15.90 11.88 29.96
CA ILE A 583 -16.84 11.48 28.91
C ILE A 583 -17.99 10.71 29.56
N ASP A 584 -19.22 11.17 29.33
CA ASP A 584 -20.40 10.54 29.92
C ASP A 584 -21.05 9.51 28.99
N LEU A 585 -21.04 9.75 27.67
CA LEU A 585 -21.72 8.89 26.71
C LEU A 585 -21.02 8.85 25.34
N PHE A 586 -20.90 7.64 24.79
CA PHE A 586 -20.54 7.41 23.39
C PHE A 586 -21.78 7.08 22.57
N ILE A 587 -21.98 7.84 21.49
CA ILE A 587 -22.97 7.54 20.45
C ILE A 587 -22.24 6.94 19.27
N THR A 588 -22.54 5.67 19.01
CA THR A 588 -21.89 4.88 17.95
C THR A 588 -22.93 4.38 16.95
N ASN A 589 -22.50 3.63 15.94
CA ASN A 589 -23.42 3.05 14.96
C ASN A 589 -24.12 1.77 15.44
N LEU A 590 -23.85 1.31 16.66
CA LEU A 590 -24.55 0.20 17.32
C LEU A 590 -25.68 0.68 18.22
#